data_AF-A0A8H3LMJ2-F1
#
_entry.id   AF-A0A8H3LMJ2-F1
#
_cell.length_a   1.000
_cell.length_b   1.000
_cell.length_c   1.000
_cell.angle_alpha   90.00
_cell.angle_beta   90.00
_cell.angle_gamma   90.00
#
_symmetry.space_group_name_H-M   'P 1'
#
loop_
_entity.id
_entity.type
_entity.pdbx_description
1 polymer ?
#
loop_
_entity_poly.entity_id
_entity_poly.type
_entity_poly.pdbx_seq_one_letter_code
_entity_poly.pdbx_strand_id
1 'polypeptide(L)' 'MTLSNFILPSYLVDTPYDLYNQKKKSILLPDKLNKNDCADELTIEDDGLKILFIQGHRSWYIAAAVRMDFPIPVNQGLDG' A
#
# COMPACT_ATOMS: atom_id res chain seq x y z
N MET A 1 -25.92 -3.72 15.02
CA MET A 1 -25.78 -2.49 14.20
C MET A 1 -26.21 -2.83 12.79
N THR A 2 -27.40 -2.40 12.39
CA THR A 2 -27.95 -2.61 11.05
C THR A 2 -27.26 -1.65 10.09
N LEU A 3 -26.41 -2.19 9.20
CA LEU A 3 -25.86 -1.43 8.08
C LEU A 3 -27.03 -0.94 7.23
N SER A 4 -27.24 0.37 7.18
CA SER A 4 -28.20 0.98 6.28
C SER A 4 -27.83 0.60 4.85
N ASN A 5 -28.79 0.05 4.10
CA ASN A 5 -28.67 -0.17 2.65
C ASN A 5 -28.46 1.20 1.98
N PHE A 6 -27.20 1.61 1.84
CA PHE A 6 -26.83 2.82 1.14
C PHE A 6 -27.00 2.53 -0.36
N ILE A 7 -28.22 2.68 -0.85
CA ILE A 7 -28.51 2.60 -2.28
C ILE A 7 -27.93 3.88 -2.89
N LEU A 8 -26.79 3.76 -3.56
CA LEU A 8 -26.18 4.85 -4.28
C LEU A 8 -27.17 5.31 -5.37
N PRO A 9 -27.49 6.62 -5.48
CA PRO A 9 -28.31 7.14 -6.57
C PRO A 9 -27.76 6.72 -7.93
N SER A 10 -28.63 6.33 -8.86
CA SER A 10 -28.22 5.75 -10.16
C SER A 10 -27.32 6.65 -11.01
N TYR A 11 -27.36 7.96 -10.80
CA TYR A 11 -26.47 8.93 -11.46
C TYR A 11 -25.06 9.01 -10.86
N LEU A 12 -24.85 8.40 -9.69
CA LEU A 12 -23.53 8.21 -9.05
C LEU A 12 -22.98 6.81 -9.28
N VAL A 13 -23.74 5.94 -9.94
CA VAL A 13 -23.30 4.60 -10.37
C VAL A 13 -22.80 4.73 -11.81
N ASP A 14 -21.67 4.10 -12.11
CA ASP A 14 -21.06 4.11 -13.45
C ASP A 14 -20.77 5.52 -14.00
N THR A 15 -20.27 6.41 -13.13
CA THR A 15 -19.81 7.71 -13.60
C THR A 15 -18.71 7.52 -14.66
N PRO A 16 -18.48 8.50 -15.56
CA PRO A 16 -17.37 8.43 -16.50
C PRO A 16 -16.02 8.14 -15.83
N TYR A 17 -15.83 8.59 -14.58
CA TYR A 17 -14.67 8.27 -13.75
C TYR A 17 -14.65 6.81 -13.29
N ASP A 18 -15.78 6.25 -12.87
CA ASP A 18 -15.87 4.82 -12.49
C ASP A 18 -15.59 3.92 -13.69
N LEU A 19 -16.17 4.23 -14.85
CA LEU A 19 -15.93 3.50 -16.10
C LEU A 19 -14.47 3.64 -16.57
N TYR A 20 -13.85 4.80 -16.38
CA TYR A 20 -12.43 5.02 -16.67
C TYR A 20 -11.53 4.22 -15.73
N ASN A 21 -11.82 4.22 -14.42
CA ASN A 21 -11.09 3.46 -13.41
C ASN A 21 -11.25 1.95 -13.58
N GLN A 22 -12.44 1.47 -13.98
CA GLN A 22 -12.68 0.06 -14.32
C GLN A 22 -11.91 -0.37 -15.59
N LYS A 23 -11.74 0.52 -16.58
CA LYS A 23 -11.02 0.23 -17.83
C LYS A 23 -9.50 0.29 -17.69
N LYS A 24 -8.96 1.04 -16.72
CA LYS A 24 -7.54 0.97 -16.38
C LYS A 24 -7.29 -0.37 -15.67
N LYS A 25 -6.29 -1.13 -16.13
CA LYS A 25 -5.73 -2.24 -15.33
C LYS A 25 -5.44 -1.69 -13.95
N SER A 26 -6.02 -2.31 -12.90
CA SER A 26 -5.78 -1.93 -11.52
C SER A 26 -4.29 -1.71 -11.32
N ILE A 27 -3.90 -0.47 -11.06
CA ILE A 27 -2.52 -0.13 -10.78
C ILE A 27 -2.34 -0.51 -9.32
N LEU A 28 -1.50 -1.51 -9.06
CA LEU A 28 -1.16 -1.93 -7.71
C LEU A 28 -0.29 -0.84 -7.10
N LEU A 29 -0.87 -0.10 -6.16
CA LEU A 29 -0.14 0.85 -5.32
C LEU A 29 0.50 0.09 -4.16
N PRO A 30 1.69 0.49 -3.70
CA PRO A 30 2.26 -0.08 -2.50
C PRO A 30 1.35 0.17 -1.30
N ASP A 31 0.90 -0.90 -0.65
CA ASP A 31 0.05 -0.82 0.53
C ASP A 31 0.68 -1.48 1.76
N LYS A 32 1.75 -2.27 1.57
CA LYS A 32 2.44 -3.02 2.63
C LYS A 32 3.95 -3.05 2.42
N LEU A 33 4.65 -3.40 3.49
CA LEU A 33 6.07 -3.69 3.47
C LEU A 33 6.31 -5.12 2.98
N ASN A 34 7.37 -5.29 2.19
CA ASN A 34 7.70 -6.58 1.61
C ASN A 34 8.54 -7.43 2.56
N LYS A 35 7.95 -8.49 3.13
CA LYS A 35 8.66 -9.43 4.02
C LYS A 35 9.81 -10.18 3.34
N ASN A 36 9.76 -10.32 2.02
CA ASN A 36 10.79 -11.01 1.26
C ASN A 36 11.92 -10.08 0.80
N ASP A 37 11.72 -8.76 0.88
CA ASP A 37 12.71 -7.73 0.50
C ASP A 37 12.94 -6.80 1.70
N CYS A 38 13.39 -7.43 2.78
CA CYS A 38 13.56 -6.87 4.12
C CYS A 38 14.89 -7.36 4.70
N ALA A 39 15.61 -6.47 5.40
CA ALA A 39 16.81 -6.85 6.13
C ALA A 39 16.50 -7.85 7.26
N ASP A 40 17.43 -8.75 7.54
CA ASP A 40 17.25 -9.86 8.50
C ASP A 40 16.99 -9.39 9.94
N GLU A 41 17.46 -8.20 10.29
CA GLU A 41 17.27 -7.59 11.62
C GLU A 41 15.88 -6.98 11.82
N LEU A 42 15.04 -6.96 10.77
CA LEU A 42 13.72 -6.37 10.80
C LEU A 42 12.64 -7.46 10.81
N THR A 43 11.67 -7.29 11.69
CA THR A 43 10.45 -8.11 11.70
C THR A 43 9.26 -7.23 11.38
N ILE A 44 8.45 -7.67 10.41
CA ILE A 44 7.25 -6.96 9.97
C ILE A 44 6.02 -7.65 10.58
N GLU A 45 5.16 -6.88 11.23
CA GLU A 45 3.91 -7.37 11.79
C GLU A 45 2.97 -7.93 10.71
N ASP A 46 1.90 -8.62 11.12
CA ASP A 46 0.97 -9.26 10.18
C ASP A 46 0.16 -8.26 9.35
N ASP A 47 -0.01 -7.04 9.85
CA ASP A 47 -0.64 -5.95 9.10
C ASP A 47 0.23 -5.44 7.94
N GLY A 48 1.53 -5.76 7.93
CA GLY A 48 2.48 -5.32 6.90
C GLY A 48 2.85 -3.85 6.98
N LEU A 49 2.46 -3.13 8.04
CA LEU A 49 2.64 -1.67 8.16
C LEU A 49 3.61 -1.27 9.27
N LYS A 50 3.86 -2.16 10.22
CA LYS A 50 4.77 -1.91 11.33
C LYS A 50 6.04 -2.75 11.21
N ILE A 51 7.13 -2.13 11.65
CA ILE A 51 8.46 -2.72 11.65
C ILE A 51 8.99 -2.72 13.07
N LEU A 52 9.55 -3.85 13.48
CA LEU A 52 10.31 -4.00 14.70
C LEU A 52 11.78 -4.28 14.34
N PHE A 53 12.69 -3.46 14.87
CA PHE A 53 14.13 -3.72 14.76
C PHE A 53 14.57 -4.62 15.91
N ILE A 54 14.95 -5.85 15.59
CA ILE A 54 15.36 -6.87 16.56
C ILE A 54 16.87 -6.99 16.52
N GLN A 55 17.57 -6.08 17.22
CA GLN A 55 18.98 -6.24 17.49
C GLN A 55 19.34 -5.76 18.90
N GLY A 56 20.09 -6.57 19.62
CA GLY A 56 20.46 -6.32 21.03
C GLY A 56 21.47 -5.19 21.23
N HIS A 57 22.10 -4.69 20.16
CA HIS A 57 23.10 -3.63 20.23
C HIS A 57 22.73 -2.50 19.27
N ARG A 58 22.48 -1.30 19.80
CA ARG A 58 22.20 -0.11 18.98
C ARG A 58 23.53 0.53 18.60
N SER A 59 23.91 0.47 17.34
CA SER A 59 25.08 1.16 16.83
C SER A 59 24.75 1.79 15.47
N TRP A 60 25.19 3.02 15.28
CA TRP A 60 24.81 3.88 14.14
C TRP A 60 25.24 3.34 12.77
N TYR A 61 26.22 2.42 12.75
CA TYR A 61 26.66 1.74 11.52
C TYR A 61 25.79 0.53 11.15
N ILE A 62 24.85 0.14 12.01
CA ILE A 62 23.90 -0.94 11.74
C ILE A 62 22.61 -0.30 11.22
N ALA A 63 22.61 0.04 9.93
CA ALA A 63 21.41 0.47 9.23
C ALA A 63 20.71 -0.75 8.63
N ALA A 64 19.39 -0.82 8.78
CA ALA A 64 18.55 -1.85 8.18
C ALA A 64 17.45 -1.17 7.34
N ALA A 65 17.05 -1.84 6.26
CA ALA A 65 16.09 -1.30 5.31
C ALA A 65 15.11 -2.39 4.83
N VAL A 66 13.97 -1.93 4.33
CA VAL A 66 12.91 -2.76 3.76
C VAL A 66 12.27 -1.99 2.62
N ARG A 67 11.84 -2.70 1.57
CA ARG A 67 11.08 -2.11 0.46
C ARG A 67 9.58 -2.32 0.62
N MET A 68 8.79 -1.49 -0.06
CA MET A 68 7.36 -1.74 -0.22
C MET A 68 7.12 -2.95 -1.14
N ASP A 69 5.93 -3.53 -1.06
CA ASP A 69 5.49 -4.68 -1.86
C ASP A 69 5.31 -4.38 -3.36
N PHE A 70 5.02 -3.11 -3.71
CA PHE A 70 4.97 -2.63 -5.09
C PHE A 70 5.78 -1.34 -5.30
N PRO A 71 6.30 -1.08 -6.51
CA PRO A 71 6.92 0.19 -6.84
C PRO A 71 5.88 1.30 -6.98
N ILE A 72 6.30 2.56 -6.82
CA ILE A 72 5.46 3.71 -7.12
C ILE A 72 5.22 3.77 -8.64
N PRO A 73 3.97 3.81 -9.12
CA PRO A 73 3.69 3.89 -10.55
C PRO A 73 4.12 5.23 -11.15
N VAL A 74 4.85 5.18 -12.28
CA VAL A 74 5.41 6.36 -12.96
C VAL A 74 4.36 7.42 -13.33
N ASN A 75 3.13 6.99 -13.61
CA ASN A 75 2.07 7.88 -14.10
C ASN A 75 1.29 8.60 -12.99
N GLN A 76 1.65 8.45 -11.71
CA GLN A 76 0.91 9.03 -10.58
C GLN A 76 1.44 10.40 -10.11
N GLY A 77 2.22 11.10 -10.95
CA GLY A 77 2.74 12.44 -10.62
C GLY A 77 3.18 13.29 -11.81
N LEU A 78 2.85 12.88 -13.05
CA LEU A 78 3.26 13.57 -14.28
C LEU A 78 2.11 14.33 -14.96
N ASP A 79 0.89 14.19 -14.46
CA ASP A 79 -0.29 14.96 -14.93
C ASP A 79 -0.57 16.07 -13.92
N GLY A 80 0.19 17.17 -14.02
CA GLY A 80 0.00 18.42 -13.28
C GLY A 80 0.04 19.61 -14.22
#